data_AF-A0A327ZDA8-F1
#
_entry.id   AF-A0A327ZDA8-F1
#
_cell.length_a   1.000
_cell.length_b   1.000
_cell.length_c   1.000
_cell.angle_alpha   90.00
_cell.angle_beta   90.00
_cell.angle_gamma   90.00
#
_symmetry.space_group_name_H-M   'P 1'
#
loop_
_entity.id
_entity.type
_entity.pdbx_description
1 polymer ?
#
loop_
_entity_poly.entity_id
_entity_poly.type
_entity_poly.pdbx_seq_one_letter_code
_entity_poly.pdbx_strand_id
1 'polypeptide(L)' 'MIRPSVLLFALLISAPAWYRLLFDQLDFVQVLIRFLIAVPIAAVLLAGVRFIVAGYRKNPSDGVPVTPEPTDRT' A
#
# COMPACT_ATOMS: atom_id res chain seq x y z
N MET A 1 -19.63 -9.37 22.31
CA MET A 1 -20.79 -9.39 21.38
C MET A 1 -20.26 -9.22 19.97
N ILE A 2 -20.26 -10.27 19.15
CA ILE A 2 -19.84 -10.19 17.75
C ILE A 2 -20.93 -9.44 16.98
N ARG A 3 -20.56 -8.34 16.33
CA ARG A 3 -21.47 -7.57 15.48
C ARG A 3 -21.66 -8.32 14.16
N PRO A 4 -22.90 -8.55 13.70
CA PRO A 4 -23.17 -9.24 12.43
C PRO A 4 -22.43 -8.62 11.23
N SER A 5 -22.25 -7.30 11.25
CA SER A 5 -21.50 -6.56 10.22
C SER A 5 -20.05 -7.00 10.09
N VAL A 6 -19.40 -7.39 11.20
CA VAL A 6 -18.00 -7.86 11.18
C VAL A 6 -17.91 -9.22 10.50
N LEU A 7 -18.90 -10.09 10.72
CA LEU A 7 -18.99 -11.38 10.04
C LEU A 7 -19.22 -11.22 8.54
N LEU A 8 -20.11 -10.29 8.14
CA LEU A 8 -20.33 -9.96 6.73
C LEU A 8 -19.07 -9.37 6.06
N PHE A 9 -18.33 -8.52 6.77
CA PHE A 9 -17.10 -7.95 6.23
C PHE A 9 -15.99 -8.99 6.11
N ALA A 10 -15.84 -9.85 7.13
CA ALA A 10 -14.93 -10.99 7.08
C ALA A 10 -15.30 -11.96 5.96
N LEU A 11 -16.60 -12.19 5.73
CA LEU A 11 -17.10 -13.01 4.63
C LEU A 11 -16.76 -12.39 3.27
N LEU A 12 -16.92 -11.07 3.10
CA LEU A 12 -16.54 -10.33 1.88
C LEU A 12 -15.03 -10.38 1.61
N ILE A 13 -14.21 -10.22 2.65
CA ILE A 13 -12.75 -10.36 2.53
C ILE A 13 -12.35 -11.80 2.17
N SER A 14 -13.10 -12.79 2.65
CA SER A 14 -12.88 -14.22 2.37
C SER A 14 -13.45 -14.68 1.01
N ALA A 15 -14.31 -13.88 0.37
CA ALA A 15 -14.94 -14.22 -0.91
C ALA A 15 -13.96 -14.65 -2.02
N PRO A 16 -12.76 -14.04 -2.18
CA PRO A 16 -11.78 -14.50 -3.17
C PRO A 16 -11.23 -15.90 -2.89
N ALA A 17 -11.15 -16.32 -1.62
CA ALA A 17 -10.70 -17.65 -1.23
C ALA A 17 -11.76 -18.71 -1.51
N TRP A 18 -13.04 -18.37 -1.28
CA TRP A 18 -14.18 -19.22 -1.63
C TRP A 18 -14.31 -19.41 -3.15
N TYR A 19 -14.10 -18.35 -3.92
CA TYR A 19 -14.09 -18.45 -5.39
C TYR A 19 -13.01 -19.43 -5.88
N ARG A 20 -11.81 -19.40 -5.28
CA ARG A 20 -10.73 -20.33 -5.63
C ARG A 20 -11.07 -21.79 -5.29
N LEU A 21 -11.74 -22.02 -4.15
CA LEU A 21 -12.12 -23.36 -3.70
C LEU A 21 -13.21 -24.00 -4.59
N LEU A 22 -14.15 -23.19 -5.09
CA LEU A 22 -15.31 -23.66 -5.85
C LEU A 22 -15.04 -23.81 -7.35
N PHE A 23 -14.11 -23.03 -7.90
CA PHE A 23 -13.83 -22.96 -9.33
C PHE A 23 -12.41 -23.43 -9.66
N ASP A 24 -11.96 -24.51 -8.99
CA ASP A 24 -10.59 -25.06 -9.02
C ASP A 24 -10.17 -25.70 -10.38
N GLN A 25 -10.45 -24.99 -11.47
CA GLN A 25 -9.71 -25.07 -12.72
C GLN A 25 -9.03 -23.71 -12.89
N LEU A 26 -7.79 -23.61 -12.40
CA LEU A 26 -6.95 -22.44 -12.63
C LEU A 26 -6.57 -22.41 -14.12
N ASP A 27 -7.44 -21.84 -14.95
CA ASP A 27 -7.14 -21.61 -16.35
C ASP A 27 -5.96 -20.63 -16.45
N PHE A 28 -4.89 -21.08 -17.10
CA PHE A 28 -3.67 -20.29 -17.32
C PHE A 28 -3.98 -18.95 -17.97
N VAL A 29 -4.96 -18.91 -18.88
CA VAL A 29 -5.38 -17.68 -19.55
C VAL A 29 -6.01 -16.72 -18.54
N GLN A 30 -6.85 -17.22 -17.63
CA GLN A 30 -7.52 -16.40 -16.62
C GLN A 30 -6.53 -15.81 -15.61
N VAL A 31 -5.52 -16.60 -15.19
CA VAL A 31 -4.43 -16.13 -14.33
C VAL A 31 -3.61 -15.05 -15.03
N LEU A 32 -3.26 -15.27 -16.29
CA LEU A 32 -2.50 -14.33 -17.11
C LEU A 32 -3.25 -13.00 -17.27
N ILE A 33 -4.57 -13.04 -17.55
CA ILE A 33 -5.41 -11.84 -17.66
C ILE A 33 -5.43 -11.08 -16.32
N ARG A 34 -5.66 -11.78 -15.21
CA ARG A 34 -5.72 -11.14 -13.89
C ARG A 34 -4.38 -10.53 -13.49
N PHE A 35 -3.26 -11.18 -13.84
CA PHE A 35 -1.92 -10.65 -13.63
C PHE A 35 -1.67 -9.39 -14.46
N LEU A 36 -1.98 -9.43 -15.77
CA LEU A 36 -1.85 -8.30 -16.69
C LEU A 36 -2.64 -7.06 -16.24
N ILE A 37 -3.78 -7.25 -15.59
CA ILE A 37 -4.61 -6.15 -15.06
C ILE A 37 -4.13 -5.71 -13.67
N ALA A 38 -3.72 -6.64 -12.81
CA ALA A 38 -3.31 -6.33 -11.44
C ALA A 38 -2.00 -5.54 -11.37
N VAL A 39 -1.02 -5.87 -12.23
CA VAL A 39 0.28 -5.19 -12.29
C VAL A 39 0.16 -3.68 -12.53
N PRO A 40 -0.55 -3.18 -13.57
CA PRO A 40 -0.69 -1.75 -13.79
C PRO A 40 -1.49 -1.07 -12.68
N ILE A 41 -2.52 -1.71 -12.12
CA ILE A 41 -3.26 -1.17 -10.96
C ILE A 41 -2.31 -0.97 -9.78
N ALA A 42 -1.50 -1.98 -9.45
CA ALA A 42 -0.53 -1.91 -8.37
C ALA A 42 0.50 -0.79 -8.62
N ALA A 43 0.98 -0.63 -9.85
CA ALA A 43 1.89 0.45 -10.23
C ALA A 43 1.27 1.84 -10.00
N VAL A 44 0.01 2.04 -10.40
CA VAL A 44 -0.72 3.30 -10.19
C VAL A 44 -0.93 3.58 -8.70
N LEU A 45 -1.35 2.57 -7.93
CA LEU A 45 -1.53 2.69 -6.48
C LEU A 45 -0.20 3.03 -5.79
N LEU A 46 0.88 2.35 -6.15
CA LEU A 46 2.21 2.60 -5.60
C LEU A 46 2.70 4.02 -5.94
N ALA A 47 2.47 4.48 -7.19
CA ALA A 47 2.79 5.84 -7.59
C ALA A 47 2.00 6.87 -6.76
N GLY A 48 0.71 6.63 -6.54
CA GLY A 48 -0.14 7.47 -5.68
C GLY A 48 0.38 7.56 -4.25
N VAL A 49 0.75 6.42 -3.65
CA VAL A 49 1.35 6.39 -2.30
C VAL A 49 2.66 7.17 -2.26
N ARG A 50 3.55 6.97 -3.24
CA ARG A 50 4.82 7.71 -3.32
C ARG A 50 4.60 9.21 -3.45
N PHE A 51 3.59 9.63 -4.21
CA PHE A 51 3.23 11.04 -4.35
C PHE A 51 2.81 11.67 -3.01
N ILE A 52 1.95 10.98 -2.26
CA ILE A 52 1.51 11.43 -0.94
C ILE A 52 2.71 11.54 0.02
N VAL A 53 3.55 10.51 0.10
CA VAL A 53 4.73 10.47 0.98
C VAL A 53 5.75 11.57 0.62
N ALA A 54 5.95 11.84 -0.67
CA ALA A 54 6.82 12.93 -1.11
C ALA A 54 6.31 14.32 -0.65
N GLY A 55 5.00 14.50 -0.57
CA GLY A 55 4.38 15.71 -0.02
C GLY A 55 4.70 15.93 1.46
N TYR A 56 4.72 14.86 2.27
CA TYR A 56 5.07 14.93 3.69
C TYR A 56 6.56 15.21 3.95
N ARG A 57 7.45 14.80 3.04
CA ARG A 57 8.90 15.03 3.16
C ARG A 57 9.33 16.50 2.96
N LYS A 58 8.38 17.39 2.64
CA LYS A 58 8.66 18.79 2.29
C LYS A 58 8.42 19.74 3.45
N ASN A 59 8.71 19.32 4.68
CA ASN A 59 8.82 20.25 5.80
C ASN A 59 10.23 20.88 5.76
N PRO A 60 10.36 22.19 5.50
CA PRO A 60 11.65 22.87 5.39
C PRO A 60 12.40 23.02 6.74
N SER A 61 11.85 22.48 7.83
CA SER A 61 12.47 22.49 9.16
C SER A 61 13.50 21.37 9.38
N ASP A 62 13.66 20.45 8.43
CA ASP A 62 14.69 19.41 8.48
C ASP A 62 16.07 20.00 8.12
N GLY A 63 16.70 20.59 9.14
CA GLY A 63 18.13 20.86 9.18
C GLY A 63 18.57 22.17 8.51
N VAL A 64 18.42 23.29 9.21
CA VAL A 64 19.41 24.37 9.05
C VAL A 64 20.73 23.78 9.54
N PRO A 65 21.77 23.63 8.69
CA PRO A 65 23.08 23.23 9.15
C PRO A 65 23.59 24.35 10.07
N VAL A 66 23.50 24.13 11.38
CA VAL A 66 24.05 25.04 12.36
C VAL A 66 25.56 24.84 12.31
N THR A 67 26.28 25.76 11.66
CA THR A 67 27.72 25.86 11.79
C THR A 67 28.02 26.15 13.26
N PRO A 68 28.71 25.25 14.00
CA PRO A 68 29.07 25.55 15.37
C PRO A 68 30.03 26.74 15.38
N GLU A 69 29.68 27.79 16.10
CA GLU A 69 30.54 28.95 16.30
C GLU A 69 31.79 28.51 17.09
N PRO A 70 33.01 28.93 16.72
CA PRO A 70 34.21 28.52 17.44
C PRO A 70 34.10 29.01 18.87
N THR A 71 34.10 28.08 19.84
CA THR A 71 34.17 28.43 21.25
C THR A 71 35.54 29.03 21.51
N ASP A 72 35.63 30.35 21.43
CA ASP A 72 36.83 31.08 21.81
C ASP A 72 37.02 30.91 23.33
N ARG A 73 38.12 30.26 23.70
CA ARG A 73 38.55 30.09 25.09
C ARG A 73 39.80 30.95 25.27
N THR A 74 39.60 32.19 25.68
CA THR A 74 40.60 33.00 26.38
C THR A 74 39.93 33.92 27.38
#